data_AF-A0A838PLS0-F1
#
_entry.id   AF-A0A838PLS0-F1
#
_cell.length_a   1.000
_cell.length_b   1.000
_cell.length_c   1.000
_cell.angle_alpha   90.00
_cell.angle_beta   90.00
_cell.angle_gamma   90.00
#
_symmetry.space_group_name_H-M   'P 1'
#
loop_
_entity.id
_entity.type
_entity.pdbx_description
1 polymer ?
#
loop_
_entity_poly.entity_id
_entity_poly.type
_entity_poly.pdbx_seq_one_letter_code
_entity_poly.pdbx_strand_id
1 'polypeptide(L)'
;MTVLVGGVAQLYQGDLDFGRVAAERLAGEDLGRDVLVEDLSYGAIAVVHRLEDLRPRALVLVGAAERERPSGSLERRRHQPLELQPEEVQVAVGDAAVGYVSIDLLLTVAWGLGGLPERTVAIELEPASREPSETLSAPAQAGLEPALALVRDEVRRVPVLELADELRELVAAEGAEQTGSLRALRALLDELETVDREGRWGRTFAHRERLRRQIAGGHTGEGMSALDWGLWWALIEELDRLQPLEDRISVEVVPNGGCSPPAGP
;
A
#
# COMPACT_ATOMS: atom_id res chain seq x y z
N MET A 1 7.52 -15.20 -2.04
CA MET A 1 7.44 -13.72 -2.03
C MET A 1 5.99 -13.45 -2.36
N THR A 2 5.19 -12.98 -1.40
CA THR A 2 3.72 -12.98 -1.58
C THR A 2 3.14 -11.70 -1.02
N VAL A 3 2.43 -10.95 -1.87
CA VAL A 3 1.56 -9.84 -1.47
C VAL A 3 0.17 -10.42 -1.30
N LEU A 4 -0.45 -10.22 -0.13
CA LEU A 4 -1.86 -10.53 0.08
C LEU A 4 -2.67 -9.26 -0.13
N VAL A 5 -3.64 -9.32 -1.04
CA VAL A 5 -4.66 -8.30 -1.24
C VAL A 5 -5.95 -8.82 -0.62
N GLY A 6 -6.43 -8.15 0.43
CA GLY A 6 -7.58 -8.58 1.22
C GLY A 6 -8.77 -7.64 1.07
N GLY A 7 -9.89 -8.15 0.55
CA GLY A 7 -11.18 -7.47 0.65
C GLY A 7 -11.74 -7.61 2.07
N VAL A 8 -12.15 -6.52 2.70
CA VAL A 8 -12.80 -6.54 4.01
C VAL A 8 -14.16 -5.88 3.91
N ALA A 9 -15.20 -6.63 4.26
CA ALA A 9 -16.58 -6.19 4.09
C ALA A 9 -17.49 -6.63 5.24
N GLN A 10 -18.55 -5.84 5.43
CA GLN A 10 -19.76 -6.27 6.12
C GLN A 10 -20.80 -6.64 5.04
N LEU A 11 -20.97 -7.95 4.85
CA LEU A 11 -21.72 -8.51 3.73
C LEU A 11 -23.16 -7.97 3.69
N TYR A 12 -23.61 -7.56 2.50
CA TYR A 12 -24.97 -7.06 2.25
C TYR A 12 -25.36 -5.80 3.05
N GLN A 13 -24.39 -5.03 3.54
CA GLN A 13 -24.63 -3.76 4.26
C GLN A 13 -24.28 -2.53 3.42
N GLY A 14 -24.81 -2.48 2.19
CA GLY A 14 -24.64 -1.34 1.30
C GLY A 14 -23.17 -1.09 0.98
N ASP A 15 -22.66 0.09 1.28
CA ASP A 15 -21.28 0.45 0.95
C ASP A 15 -20.25 -0.26 1.84
N LEU A 16 -20.67 -0.84 2.97
CA LEU A 16 -19.79 -1.64 3.81
C LEU A 16 -19.41 -2.98 3.15
N ASP A 17 -20.07 -3.35 2.05
CA ASP A 17 -19.74 -4.52 1.22
C ASP A 17 -18.66 -4.22 0.15
N PHE A 18 -18.13 -2.99 0.13
CA PHE A 18 -17.19 -2.53 -0.89
C PHE A 18 -15.95 -3.42 -1.05
N GLY A 19 -15.39 -3.91 0.07
CA GLY A 19 -14.18 -4.73 0.06
C GLY A 19 -14.34 -6.06 -0.66
N ARG A 20 -15.49 -6.73 -0.51
CA ARG A 20 -15.80 -7.97 -1.22
C ARG A 20 -15.90 -7.72 -2.72
N VAL A 21 -16.65 -6.70 -3.12
CA VAL A 21 -16.81 -6.33 -4.54
C VAL A 21 -15.45 -5.97 -5.17
N ALA A 22 -14.58 -5.28 -4.43
CA ALA A 22 -13.23 -4.98 -4.89
C ALA A 22 -12.36 -6.25 -5.04
N ALA A 23 -12.36 -7.13 -4.05
CA ALA A 23 -11.62 -8.39 -4.10
C ALA A 23 -12.10 -9.30 -5.23
N GLU A 24 -13.41 -9.41 -5.46
CA GLU A 24 -13.98 -10.18 -6.57
C GLU A 24 -13.49 -9.68 -7.94
N ARG A 25 -13.38 -8.35 -8.13
CA ARG A 25 -12.83 -7.79 -9.37
C ARG A 25 -11.34 -8.05 -9.52
N LEU A 26 -10.57 -7.80 -8.46
CA LEU A 26 -9.11 -8.01 -8.46
C LEU A 26 -8.72 -9.47 -8.67
N ALA A 27 -9.52 -10.41 -8.16
CA ALA A 27 -9.30 -11.84 -8.35
C ALA A 27 -9.40 -12.28 -9.83
N GLY A 28 -10.08 -11.48 -10.66
CA GLY A 28 -10.15 -11.69 -12.12
C GLY A 28 -8.99 -11.08 -12.92
N GLU A 29 -8.06 -10.38 -12.26
CA GLU A 29 -6.95 -9.66 -12.89
C GLU A 29 -5.61 -10.42 -12.75
N ASP A 30 -4.68 -10.20 -13.69
CA ASP A 30 -3.29 -10.62 -13.54
C ASP A 30 -2.50 -9.53 -12.81
N LEU A 31 -2.43 -9.64 -11.48
CA LEU A 31 -1.63 -8.75 -10.63
C LEU A 31 -0.16 -9.19 -10.50
N GLY A 32 0.20 -10.31 -11.14
CA GLY A 32 1.50 -10.95 -11.01
C GLY A 32 1.45 -12.25 -10.20
N ARG A 33 2.44 -13.12 -10.44
CA ARG A 33 2.49 -14.49 -9.89
C ARG A 33 2.63 -14.58 -8.37
N ASP A 34 3.08 -13.50 -7.75
CA ASP A 34 3.38 -13.37 -6.33
C ASP A 34 2.30 -12.58 -5.59
N VAL A 35 1.12 -12.42 -6.19
CA VAL A 35 -0.01 -11.70 -5.59
C VAL A 35 -1.16 -12.66 -5.40
N LEU A 36 -1.69 -12.69 -4.17
CA LEU A 36 -2.86 -13.45 -3.80
C LEU A 36 -3.98 -12.47 -3.45
N VAL A 37 -5.16 -12.66 -4.03
CA VAL A 37 -6.35 -11.86 -3.73
C VAL A 37 -7.33 -12.76 -2.97
N GLU A 38 -7.75 -12.34 -1.78
CA GLU A 38 -8.73 -13.06 -0.96
C GLU A 38 -9.81 -12.11 -0.42
N ASP A 39 -11.03 -12.63 -0.28
CA ASP A 39 -12.06 -12.01 0.56
C ASP A 39 -11.82 -12.43 2.02
N LEU A 40 -11.50 -11.47 2.88
CA LEU A 40 -11.15 -11.66 4.29
C LEU A 40 -12.34 -11.40 5.24
N SER A 41 -13.58 -11.45 4.74
CA SER A 41 -14.80 -11.14 5.50
C SER A 41 -15.29 -12.30 6.41
N TYR A 42 -14.40 -13.19 6.86
CA TYR A 42 -14.74 -14.45 7.54
C TYR A 42 -14.28 -14.57 9.02
N GLY A 43 -13.91 -13.44 9.64
CA GLY A 43 -13.57 -13.33 11.08
C GLY A 43 -12.10 -12.99 11.34
N ALA A 44 -11.83 -11.99 12.17
CA ALA A 44 -10.47 -11.45 12.35
C ALA A 44 -9.44 -12.49 12.85
N ILE A 45 -9.82 -13.39 13.77
CA ILE A 45 -8.93 -14.46 14.26
C ILE A 45 -8.56 -15.44 13.13
N ALA A 46 -9.54 -15.82 12.31
CA ALA A 46 -9.30 -16.70 11.17
C ALA A 46 -8.41 -16.03 10.13
N VAL A 47 -8.54 -14.72 9.93
CA VAL A 47 -7.63 -13.92 9.10
C VAL A 47 -6.22 -13.95 9.69
N VAL A 48 -6.03 -13.82 11.01
CA VAL A 48 -4.69 -13.91 11.63
C VAL A 48 -4.04 -15.25 11.35
N HIS A 49 -4.75 -16.36 11.55
CA HIS A 49 -4.21 -17.68 11.20
C HIS A 49 -3.88 -17.79 9.72
N ARG A 50 -4.70 -17.19 8.85
CA ARG A 50 -4.41 -17.14 7.41
C ARG A 50 -3.11 -16.37 7.13
N LEU A 51 -2.88 -15.24 7.80
CA LEU A 51 -1.64 -14.47 7.70
C LEU A 51 -0.43 -15.26 8.22
N GLU A 52 -0.57 -16.01 9.30
CA GLU A 52 0.49 -16.88 9.86
C GLU A 52 0.88 -18.03 8.91
N ASP A 53 -0.12 -18.61 8.24
CA ASP A 53 0.08 -19.68 7.25
C ASP A 53 0.77 -19.16 5.99
N LEU A 54 0.31 -18.03 5.47
CA LEU A 54 0.82 -17.45 4.23
C LEU A 54 2.15 -16.71 4.41
N ARG A 55 2.36 -16.09 5.57
CA ARG A 55 3.46 -15.16 5.87
C ARG A 55 3.72 -14.16 4.74
N PRO A 56 2.69 -13.39 4.33
CA PRO A 56 2.86 -12.45 3.24
C PRO A 56 3.85 -11.36 3.65
N ARG A 57 4.64 -10.87 2.69
CA ARG A 57 5.59 -9.78 2.93
C ARG A 57 4.89 -8.43 3.03
N ALA A 58 3.76 -8.30 2.36
CA ALA A 58 2.92 -7.11 2.38
C ALA A 58 1.44 -7.51 2.38
N LEU A 59 0.63 -6.69 3.04
CA LEU A 59 -0.81 -6.79 3.10
C LEU A 59 -1.43 -5.48 2.57
N VAL A 60 -2.30 -5.60 1.56
CA VAL A 60 -3.09 -4.48 1.05
C VAL A 60 -4.56 -4.78 1.31
N LEU A 61 -5.16 -4.07 2.25
CA LEU A 61 -6.58 -4.18 2.56
C LEU A 61 -7.39 -3.19 1.74
N VAL A 62 -8.55 -3.61 1.25
CA VAL A 62 -9.53 -2.74 0.59
C VAL A 62 -10.90 -2.94 1.21
N GLY A 63 -11.60 -1.84 1.50
CA GLY A 63 -12.93 -1.88 2.12
C GLY A 63 -13.45 -0.49 2.43
N ALA A 64 -14.58 -0.43 3.14
CA ALA A 64 -15.17 0.83 3.57
C ALA A 64 -14.91 1.07 5.06
N ALA A 65 -14.66 2.34 5.40
CA ALA A 65 -14.50 2.78 6.77
C ALA A 65 -15.03 4.20 6.94
N GLU A 66 -15.74 4.43 8.04
CA GLU A 66 -16.28 5.75 8.39
C GLU A 66 -15.18 6.60 9.03
N ARG A 67 -14.93 7.76 8.42
CA ARG A 67 -13.90 8.73 8.84
C ARG A 67 -14.39 10.18 8.76
N GLU A 68 -15.70 10.38 8.61
CA GLU A 68 -16.33 11.71 8.52
C GLU A 68 -15.85 12.51 7.29
N ARG A 69 -15.46 11.82 6.21
CA ARG A 69 -15.06 12.42 4.94
C ARG A 69 -16.28 12.57 4.01
N PRO A 70 -16.14 13.21 2.84
CA PRO A 70 -17.18 13.15 1.81
C PRO A 70 -17.42 11.71 1.35
N SER A 71 -18.68 11.28 1.27
CA SER A 71 -19.03 9.93 0.82
C SER A 71 -18.46 9.62 -0.57
N GLY A 72 -17.95 8.40 -0.74
CA GLY A 72 -17.25 7.95 -1.95
C GLY A 72 -15.79 8.40 -2.04
N SER A 73 -15.30 9.22 -1.09
CA SER A 73 -13.87 9.54 -1.03
C SER A 73 -13.04 8.32 -0.65
N LEU A 74 -11.82 8.26 -1.18
CA LEU A 74 -10.86 7.20 -0.91
C LEU A 74 -9.66 7.76 -0.17
N GLU A 75 -9.09 6.94 0.70
CA GLU A 75 -7.82 7.24 1.35
C GLU A 75 -6.96 6.00 1.43
N ARG A 76 -5.68 6.18 1.10
CA ARG A 76 -4.63 5.21 1.37
C ARG A 76 -4.06 5.51 2.74
N ARG A 77 -4.10 4.54 3.64
CA ARG A 77 -3.57 4.63 4.99
C ARG A 77 -2.55 3.52 5.22
N ARG A 78 -1.28 3.87 5.40
CA ARG A 78 -0.27 2.92 5.91
C ARG A 78 -0.57 2.66 7.38
N HIS A 79 -0.78 1.40 7.74
CA HIS A 79 -0.91 1.00 9.12
C HIS A 79 0.38 1.36 9.87
N GLN A 80 0.21 2.04 10.99
CA GLN A 80 1.29 2.35 11.93
C GLN A 80 1.10 1.46 13.16
N PRO A 81 2.19 1.01 13.80
CA PRO A 81 2.10 0.29 15.06
C PRO A 81 1.20 1.05 16.05
N LEU A 82 0.21 0.36 16.61
CA LEU A 82 -0.69 0.94 17.59
C LEU A 82 -0.06 0.83 18.99
N GLU A 83 -0.31 1.80 19.86
CA GLU A 83 -0.02 1.62 21.29
C GLU A 83 -1.32 1.13 21.96
N LEU A 84 -1.59 -0.17 21.89
CA LEU A 84 -2.78 -0.76 22.51
C LEU A 84 -2.47 -1.36 23.89
N GLN A 85 -3.38 -1.15 24.83
CA GLN A 85 -3.39 -1.88 26.09
C GLN A 85 -3.92 -3.30 25.86
N PRO A 86 -3.43 -4.31 26.64
CA PRO A 86 -3.88 -5.69 26.51
C PRO A 86 -5.40 -5.87 26.60
N GLU A 87 -6.08 -5.04 27.39
CA GLU A 87 -7.53 -5.05 27.55
C GLU A 87 -8.26 -4.66 26.26
N GLU A 88 -7.72 -3.71 25.49
CA GLU A 88 -8.29 -3.27 24.20
C GLU A 88 -8.20 -4.38 23.15
N VAL A 89 -7.10 -5.13 23.15
CA VAL A 89 -6.93 -6.31 22.29
C VAL A 89 -7.93 -7.40 22.69
N GLN A 90 -8.13 -7.65 23.99
CA GLN A 90 -9.11 -8.65 24.45
C GLN A 90 -10.54 -8.30 24.06
N VAL A 91 -10.93 -7.02 24.16
CA VAL A 91 -12.24 -6.54 23.72
C VAL A 91 -12.40 -6.75 22.22
N ALA A 92 -11.42 -6.33 21.42
CA ALA A 92 -11.45 -6.51 19.97
C ALA A 92 -11.54 -7.99 19.55
N VAL A 93 -10.80 -8.87 20.24
CA VAL A 93 -10.90 -10.32 20.03
C VAL A 93 -12.30 -10.85 20.37
N GLY A 94 -12.92 -10.32 21.43
CA GLY A 94 -14.30 -10.63 21.80
C GLY A 94 -15.30 -10.20 20.73
N ASP A 95 -15.16 -8.98 20.20
CA ASP A 95 -16.04 -8.43 19.16
C ASP A 95 -15.89 -9.20 17.83
N ALA A 96 -14.68 -9.64 17.50
CA ALA A 96 -14.41 -10.47 16.33
C ALA A 96 -15.13 -11.83 16.36
N ALA A 97 -15.50 -12.33 17.55
CA ALA A 97 -16.27 -13.56 17.68
C ALA A 97 -17.75 -13.41 17.28
N VAL A 98 -18.25 -12.18 17.14
CA VAL A 98 -19.66 -11.87 16.81
C VAL A 98 -19.92 -11.90 15.30
N GLY A 99 -18.88 -12.02 14.47
CA GLY A 99 -19.00 -12.35 13.04
C GLY A 99 -19.00 -11.17 12.06
N TYR A 100 -18.94 -9.93 12.53
CA TYR A 100 -18.69 -8.76 11.67
C TYR A 100 -17.20 -8.43 11.65
N VAL A 101 -16.64 -8.16 10.46
CA VAL A 101 -15.24 -7.75 10.31
C VAL A 101 -15.18 -6.39 9.64
N SER A 102 -14.70 -5.38 10.37
CA SER A 102 -14.27 -4.12 9.80
C SER A 102 -12.76 -4.12 9.59
N ILE A 103 -12.26 -3.20 8.75
CA ILE A 103 -10.82 -2.99 8.57
C ILE A 103 -10.14 -2.73 9.92
N ASP A 104 -10.72 -1.87 10.75
CA ASP A 104 -10.12 -1.50 12.05
C ASP A 104 -10.09 -2.67 13.03
N LEU A 105 -11.14 -3.50 13.04
CA LEU A 105 -11.18 -4.70 13.88
C LEU A 105 -10.12 -5.72 13.46
N LEU A 106 -9.99 -5.96 12.14
CA LEU A 106 -8.97 -6.84 11.59
C LEU A 106 -7.57 -6.33 11.95
N LEU A 107 -7.29 -5.05 11.69
CA LEU A 107 -5.98 -4.45 11.98
C LEU A 107 -5.65 -4.52 13.47
N THR A 108 -6.60 -4.18 14.35
CA THR A 108 -6.43 -4.23 15.81
C THR A 108 -6.09 -5.63 16.30
N VAL A 109 -6.87 -6.64 15.87
CA VAL A 109 -6.67 -8.03 16.28
C VAL A 109 -5.37 -8.60 15.71
N ALA A 110 -5.10 -8.38 14.43
CA ALA A 110 -3.89 -8.89 13.78
C ALA A 110 -2.63 -8.23 14.31
N TRP A 111 -2.67 -6.93 14.64
CA TRP A 111 -1.58 -6.25 15.33
C TRP A 111 -1.36 -6.83 16.73
N GLY A 112 -2.44 -6.96 17.52
CA GLY A 112 -2.35 -7.43 18.91
C GLY A 112 -1.86 -8.88 19.05
N LEU A 113 -2.07 -9.69 18.02
CA LEU A 113 -1.58 -11.06 17.93
C LEU A 113 -0.23 -11.19 17.20
N GLY A 114 0.36 -10.09 16.73
CA GLY A 114 1.65 -10.10 16.03
C GLY A 114 1.62 -10.74 14.64
N GLY A 115 0.43 -10.84 14.02
CA GLY A 115 0.23 -11.48 12.72
C GLY A 115 0.28 -10.52 11.52
N LEU A 116 0.35 -9.20 11.74
CA LEU A 116 0.42 -8.23 10.64
C LEU A 116 1.82 -8.18 10.01
N PRO A 117 1.92 -8.23 8.67
CA PRO A 117 3.13 -7.85 7.97
C PRO A 117 3.51 -6.40 8.26
N GLU A 118 4.82 -6.13 8.34
CA GLU A 118 5.35 -4.77 8.54
C GLU A 118 4.82 -3.79 7.48
N ARG A 119 4.67 -4.29 6.23
CA ARG A 119 4.09 -3.54 5.13
C ARG A 119 2.59 -3.81 5.01
N THR A 120 1.79 -3.18 5.87
CA THR A 120 0.32 -3.24 5.82
C THR A 120 -0.30 -1.90 5.43
N VAL A 121 -1.08 -1.86 4.34
CA VAL A 121 -1.76 -0.66 3.84
C VAL A 121 -3.26 -0.92 3.74
N ALA A 122 -4.08 0.04 4.12
CA ALA A 122 -5.53 0.03 3.91
C ALA A 122 -5.93 1.08 2.88
N ILE A 123 -6.81 0.71 1.96
CA ILE A 123 -7.46 1.58 0.98
C ILE A 123 -8.94 1.65 1.36
N GLU A 124 -9.34 2.81 1.87
CA GLU A 124 -10.59 2.99 2.60
C GLU A 124 -11.54 3.93 1.85
N LEU A 125 -12.70 3.40 1.47
CA LEU A 125 -13.82 4.19 0.96
C LEU A 125 -14.68 4.72 2.11
N GLU A 126 -15.02 6.01 2.06
CA GLU A 126 -16.05 6.59 2.92
C GLU A 126 -17.45 6.16 2.42
N PRO A 127 -18.26 5.47 3.24
CA PRO A 127 -19.57 5.00 2.81
C PRO A 127 -20.60 6.15 2.70
N ALA A 128 -21.51 6.06 1.74
CA ALA A 128 -22.71 6.88 1.67
C ALA A 128 -23.92 6.20 2.33
N SER A 129 -23.97 4.86 2.30
CA SER A 129 -25.05 4.05 2.89
C SER A 129 -24.51 2.88 3.71
N ARG A 130 -25.17 2.61 4.83
CA ARG A 130 -24.93 1.47 5.74
C ARG A 130 -26.14 0.55 5.84
N GLU A 131 -27.21 0.90 5.13
CA GLU A 131 -28.45 0.16 5.16
C GLU A 131 -28.28 -1.17 4.41
N PRO A 132 -29.00 -2.23 4.83
CA PRO A 132 -29.01 -3.50 4.12
C PRO A 132 -29.32 -3.32 2.63
N SER A 133 -28.42 -3.80 1.79
CA SER A 133 -28.49 -3.66 0.33
C SER A 133 -27.54 -4.65 -0.34
N GLU A 134 -27.98 -5.20 -1.47
CA GLU A 134 -27.15 -6.06 -2.34
C GLU A 134 -26.22 -5.25 -3.26
N THR A 135 -26.44 -3.94 -3.36
CA THR A 135 -25.71 -3.06 -4.27
C THR A 135 -25.04 -1.92 -3.53
N LEU A 136 -23.89 -1.50 -4.06
CA LEU A 136 -23.19 -0.27 -3.65
C LEU A 136 -24.00 0.96 -4.07
N SER A 137 -23.88 2.04 -3.30
CA SER A 137 -24.38 3.36 -3.66
C SER A 137 -23.62 3.93 -4.87
N ALA A 138 -24.20 4.93 -5.54
CA ALA A 138 -23.54 5.57 -6.69
C ALA A 138 -22.14 6.15 -6.36
N PRO A 139 -21.91 6.84 -5.21
CA PRO A 139 -20.58 7.26 -4.81
C PRO A 139 -19.59 6.09 -4.62
N ALA A 140 -20.01 5.01 -3.96
CA ALA A 140 -19.15 3.84 -3.75
C ALA A 140 -18.83 3.12 -5.08
N GLN A 141 -19.83 2.99 -5.96
CA GLN A 141 -19.64 2.44 -7.30
C GLN A 141 -18.63 3.25 -8.12
N ALA A 142 -18.67 4.58 -8.01
CA ALA A 142 -17.73 5.48 -8.68
C ALA A 142 -16.31 5.40 -8.09
N GLY A 143 -16.19 5.15 -6.78
CA GLY A 143 -14.91 4.95 -6.08
C GLY A 143 -14.24 3.61 -6.36
N LEU A 144 -14.92 2.66 -6.99
CA LEU A 144 -14.39 1.30 -7.15
C LEU A 144 -13.15 1.24 -8.05
N GLU A 145 -13.21 1.76 -9.28
CA GLU A 145 -12.03 1.73 -10.16
C GLU A 145 -10.84 2.53 -9.60
N PRO A 146 -11.02 3.74 -9.04
CA PRO A 146 -9.94 4.43 -8.35
C PRO A 146 -9.34 3.62 -7.18
N ALA A 147 -10.14 2.88 -6.41
CA ALA A 147 -9.62 2.01 -5.36
C ALA A 147 -8.80 0.84 -5.92
N LEU A 148 -9.26 0.22 -7.02
CA LEU A 148 -8.50 -0.83 -7.70
C LEU A 148 -7.17 -0.29 -8.23
N ALA A 149 -7.15 0.92 -8.78
CA ALA A 149 -5.92 1.58 -9.22
C ALA A 149 -4.93 1.77 -8.05
N LEU A 150 -5.39 2.22 -6.89
CA LEU A 150 -4.57 2.33 -5.68
C LEU A 150 -4.03 0.98 -5.22
N VAL A 151 -4.83 -0.09 -5.26
CA VAL A 151 -4.36 -1.44 -4.92
C VAL A 151 -3.24 -1.87 -5.87
N ARG A 152 -3.42 -1.66 -7.18
CA ARG A 152 -2.41 -1.99 -8.19
C ARG A 152 -1.12 -1.19 -7.99
N ASP A 153 -1.23 0.07 -7.58
CA ASP A 153 -0.07 0.91 -7.23
C ASP A 153 0.69 0.34 -6.04
N GLU A 154 -0.01 -0.07 -4.97
CA GLU A 154 0.63 -0.68 -3.81
C GLU A 154 1.35 -1.98 -4.17
N VAL A 155 0.67 -2.88 -4.90
CA VAL A 155 1.27 -4.13 -5.37
C VAL A 155 2.54 -3.86 -6.18
N ARG A 156 2.52 -2.86 -7.06
CA ARG A 156 3.69 -2.48 -7.88
C ARG A 156 4.85 -1.91 -7.08
N ARG A 157 4.59 -1.25 -5.94
CA ARG A 157 5.60 -0.65 -5.06
C ARG A 157 6.32 -1.68 -4.20
N VAL A 158 5.70 -2.82 -3.89
CA VAL A 158 6.31 -3.81 -2.96
C VAL A 158 7.74 -4.22 -3.36
N PRO A 159 8.04 -4.61 -4.62
CA PRO A 159 9.40 -5.04 -4.97
C PRO A 159 10.48 -3.98 -4.74
N VAL A 160 10.21 -2.71 -5.10
CA VAL A 160 11.18 -1.62 -4.92
C VAL A 160 11.40 -1.28 -3.44
N LEU A 161 10.36 -1.44 -2.62
CA LEU A 161 10.43 -1.17 -1.19
C LEU A 161 11.16 -2.29 -0.44
N GLU A 162 10.99 -3.56 -0.85
CA GLU A 162 11.79 -4.67 -0.32
C GLU A 162 13.28 -4.50 -0.63
N LEU A 163 13.62 -4.13 -1.88
CA LEU A 163 15.00 -3.81 -2.24
C LEU A 163 15.56 -2.64 -1.42
N ALA A 164 14.72 -1.64 -1.12
CA ALA A 164 15.12 -0.53 -0.28
C ALA A 164 15.44 -0.97 1.15
N ASP A 165 14.66 -1.89 1.72
CA ASP A 165 14.89 -2.44 3.07
C ASP A 165 16.22 -3.21 3.12
N GLU A 166 16.46 -4.11 2.17
CA GLU A 166 17.73 -4.85 2.04
C GLU A 166 18.94 -3.90 1.92
N LEU A 167 18.80 -2.85 1.10
CA LEU A 167 19.85 -1.86 0.92
C LEU A 167 20.09 -0.99 2.16
N ARG A 168 19.06 -0.67 2.95
CA ARG A 168 19.24 0.07 4.21
C ARG A 168 20.07 -0.73 5.22
N GLU A 169 19.81 -2.02 5.35
CA GLU A 169 20.59 -2.90 6.24
C GLU A 169 22.07 -2.93 5.83
N LEU A 170 22.35 -3.09 4.54
CA LEU A 170 23.71 -3.09 4.01
C LEU A 170 24.41 -1.73 4.25
N VAL A 171 23.74 -0.63 3.93
CA VAL A 171 24.28 0.73 4.07
C VAL A 171 24.48 1.14 5.53
N ALA A 172 23.72 0.56 6.46
CA ALA A 172 23.90 0.75 7.90
C ALA A 172 25.09 -0.06 8.46
N ALA A 173 25.41 -1.20 7.86
CA ALA A 173 26.54 -2.04 8.24
C ALA A 173 27.89 -1.51 7.73
N GLU A 174 27.90 -0.76 6.62
CA GLU A 174 29.11 -0.15 6.07
C GLU A 174 29.60 1.05 6.91
N GLY A 175 30.92 1.10 7.13
CA GLY A 175 31.59 2.17 7.88
C GLY A 175 31.46 3.57 7.26
N ALA A 176 31.92 4.60 7.98
CA ALA A 176 31.67 6.02 7.71
C ALA A 176 32.29 6.62 6.41
N GLU A 177 32.90 5.84 5.52
CA GLU A 177 33.47 6.37 4.28
C GLU A 177 32.37 6.77 3.28
N GLN A 178 32.08 8.07 3.23
CA GLN A 178 30.99 8.61 2.41
C GLN A 178 31.45 8.92 0.98
N THR A 179 31.26 7.98 0.07
CA THR A 179 31.39 8.25 -1.37
C THR A 179 30.21 9.09 -1.90
N GLY A 180 30.39 9.66 -3.10
CA GLY A 180 29.31 10.37 -3.79
C GLY A 180 28.09 9.49 -4.08
N SER A 181 28.33 8.24 -4.47
CA SER A 181 27.25 7.28 -4.77
C SER A 181 26.52 6.81 -3.51
N LEU A 182 27.23 6.54 -2.41
CA LEU A 182 26.60 6.16 -1.14
C LEU A 182 25.70 7.27 -0.58
N ARG A 183 26.12 8.54 -0.69
CA ARG A 183 25.27 9.68 -0.33
C ARG A 183 24.04 9.80 -1.22
N ALA A 184 24.18 9.55 -2.52
CA ALA A 184 23.05 9.56 -3.44
C ALA A 184 22.08 8.41 -3.17
N LEU A 185 22.58 7.22 -2.82
CA LEU A 185 21.78 6.06 -2.43
C LEU A 185 21.02 6.33 -1.13
N ARG A 186 21.66 6.82 -0.07
CA ARG A 186 20.98 7.17 1.19
C ARG A 186 19.83 8.14 0.95
N ALA A 187 20.06 9.21 0.20
CA ALA A 187 19.01 10.16 -0.15
C ALA A 187 17.87 9.53 -0.98
N LEU A 188 18.14 8.51 -1.78
CA LEU A 188 17.10 7.75 -2.49
C LEU A 188 16.31 6.84 -1.53
N LEU A 189 17.00 6.16 -0.60
CA LEU A 189 16.35 5.30 0.40
C LEU A 189 15.47 6.10 1.37
N ASP A 190 15.90 7.31 1.77
CA ASP A 190 15.11 8.24 2.59
C ASP A 190 13.83 8.67 1.85
N GLU A 191 13.94 8.95 0.55
CA GLU A 191 12.77 9.29 -0.27
C GLU A 191 11.83 8.09 -0.42
N LEU A 192 12.35 6.87 -0.61
CA LEU A 192 11.55 5.65 -0.68
C LEU A 192 10.82 5.32 0.64
N GLU A 193 11.36 5.72 1.79
CA GLU A 193 10.62 5.65 3.06
C GLU A 193 9.40 6.58 3.05
N THR A 194 9.55 7.77 2.44
CA THR A 194 8.43 8.69 2.23
C THR A 194 7.40 8.10 1.25
N VAL A 195 7.84 7.41 0.19
CA VAL A 195 6.95 6.65 -0.70
C VAL A 195 6.17 5.59 0.08
N ASP A 196 6.84 4.81 0.92
CA ASP A 196 6.19 3.73 1.69
C ASP A 196 5.10 4.29 2.63
N ARG A 197 5.44 5.36 3.34
CA ARG A 197 4.57 6.02 4.31
C ARG A 197 3.41 6.76 3.66
N GLU A 198 3.68 7.53 2.61
CA GLU A 198 2.72 8.50 2.05
C GLU A 198 2.13 8.08 0.70
N GLY A 199 2.68 7.05 0.05
CA GLY A 199 2.29 6.61 -1.30
C GLY A 199 2.66 7.60 -2.40
N ARG A 200 3.58 8.54 -2.14
CA ARG A 200 3.94 9.63 -3.06
C ARG A 200 5.40 9.53 -3.50
N TRP A 201 5.63 9.50 -4.81
CA TRP A 201 6.98 9.36 -5.39
C TRP A 201 7.91 10.57 -5.21
N GLY A 202 7.37 11.77 -5.00
CA GLY A 202 8.17 12.97 -4.70
C GLY A 202 9.36 13.17 -5.63
N ARG A 203 10.58 13.16 -5.07
CA ARG A 203 11.86 13.34 -5.79
C ARG A 203 12.54 12.02 -6.14
N THR A 204 11.91 10.86 -5.94
CA THR A 204 12.52 9.52 -6.04
C THR A 204 13.27 9.36 -7.37
N PHE A 205 12.63 9.66 -8.50
CA PHE A 205 13.24 9.50 -9.82
C PHE A 205 14.43 10.45 -10.05
N ALA A 206 14.41 11.65 -9.47
CA ALA A 206 15.53 12.59 -9.51
C ALA A 206 16.71 12.10 -8.65
N HIS A 207 16.43 11.44 -7.52
CA HIS A 207 17.46 10.80 -6.68
C HIS A 207 18.07 9.58 -7.38
N ARG A 208 17.26 8.74 -8.02
CA ARG A 208 17.74 7.65 -8.89
C ARG A 208 18.70 8.15 -9.98
N GLU A 209 18.33 9.23 -10.68
CA GLU A 209 19.18 9.79 -11.73
C GLU A 209 20.48 10.41 -11.19
N ARG A 210 20.45 10.95 -9.97
CA ARG A 210 21.67 11.38 -9.28
C ARG A 210 22.58 10.18 -8.98
N LEU A 211 22.02 9.08 -8.47
CA LEU A 211 22.77 7.86 -8.18
C LEU A 211 23.46 7.31 -9.43
N ARG A 212 22.73 7.20 -10.55
CA ARG A 212 23.29 6.79 -11.86
C ARG A 212 24.50 7.62 -12.27
N ARG A 213 24.41 8.94 -12.16
CA ARG A 213 25.52 9.84 -12.51
C ARG A 213 26.73 9.69 -11.59
N GLN A 214 26.53 9.42 -10.30
CA GLN A 214 27.64 9.18 -9.37
C GLN A 214 28.37 7.88 -9.69
N ILE A 215 27.61 6.82 -9.98
CA ILE A 215 28.13 5.51 -10.43
C ILE A 215 28.94 5.68 -11.72
N ALA A 216 28.37 6.34 -12.74
CA ALA A 216 29.03 6.56 -14.02
C ALA A 216 30.30 7.42 -13.91
N GLY A 217 30.36 8.31 -12.91
CA GLY A 217 31.53 9.14 -12.63
C GLY A 217 32.64 8.43 -11.83
N GLY A 218 32.51 7.13 -11.53
CA GLY A 218 33.50 6.36 -10.78
C GLY A 218 33.56 6.68 -9.28
N HIS A 219 32.52 7.31 -8.71
CA HIS A 219 32.46 7.66 -7.28
C HIS A 219 31.96 6.50 -6.42
N THR A 220 32.50 5.30 -6.65
CA THR A 220 32.04 4.05 -6.04
C THR A 220 32.97 3.66 -4.90
N GLY A 221 32.45 3.03 -3.84
CA GLY A 221 33.27 2.61 -2.70
C GLY A 221 34.33 1.59 -3.12
N GLU A 222 35.58 1.79 -2.70
CA GLU A 222 36.57 0.71 -2.72
C GLU A 222 36.09 -0.41 -1.78
N GLY A 223 35.97 -1.64 -2.27
CA GLY A 223 35.60 -2.80 -1.44
C GLY A 223 34.15 -3.25 -1.47
N MET A 224 33.26 -2.62 -2.25
CA MET A 224 31.90 -3.15 -2.47
C MET A 224 31.93 -4.54 -3.11
N SER A 225 31.11 -5.45 -2.59
CA SER A 225 30.97 -6.77 -3.19
C SER A 225 30.19 -6.69 -4.51
N ALA A 226 30.31 -7.73 -5.34
CA ALA A 226 29.49 -7.85 -6.56
C ALA A 226 27.99 -7.95 -6.24
N LEU A 227 27.63 -8.42 -5.04
CA LEU A 227 26.25 -8.54 -4.59
C LEU A 227 25.65 -7.15 -4.28
N ASP A 228 26.39 -6.30 -3.57
CA ASP A 228 25.96 -4.93 -3.25
C ASP A 228 25.71 -4.14 -4.53
N TRP A 229 26.61 -4.31 -5.51
CA TRP A 229 26.45 -3.76 -6.85
C TRP A 229 25.18 -4.25 -7.55
N GLY A 230 24.88 -5.55 -7.44
CA GLY A 230 23.67 -6.14 -8.00
C GLY A 230 22.39 -5.51 -7.44
N LEU A 231 22.33 -5.31 -6.12
CA LEU A 231 21.16 -4.72 -5.45
C LEU A 231 20.94 -3.24 -5.84
N TRP A 232 22.02 -2.47 -6.01
CA TRP A 232 21.90 -1.07 -6.46
C TRP A 232 21.31 -0.98 -7.86
N TRP A 233 21.75 -1.86 -8.77
CA TRP A 233 21.21 -1.92 -10.13
C TRP A 233 19.78 -2.46 -10.15
N ALA A 234 19.46 -3.47 -9.34
CA ALA A 234 18.09 -3.96 -9.19
C ALA A 234 17.13 -2.84 -8.74
N LEU A 235 17.52 -2.04 -7.74
CA LEU A 235 16.72 -0.89 -7.29
C LEU A 235 16.50 0.12 -8.43
N ILE A 236 17.55 0.44 -9.18
CA ILE A 236 17.50 1.36 -10.32
C ILE A 236 16.57 0.82 -11.43
N GLU A 237 16.66 -0.47 -11.75
CA GLU A 237 15.84 -1.13 -12.76
C GLU A 237 14.36 -1.15 -12.36
N GLU A 238 14.06 -1.44 -11.09
CA GLU A 238 12.69 -1.41 -10.58
C GLU A 238 12.10 0.01 -10.64
N LEU A 239 12.88 1.04 -10.32
CA LEU A 239 12.43 2.43 -10.45
C LEU A 239 12.21 2.84 -11.91
N ASP A 240 13.03 2.34 -12.84
CA ASP A 240 12.83 2.56 -14.28
C ASP A 240 11.55 1.89 -14.80
N ARG A 241 11.22 0.71 -14.30
CA ARG A 241 9.97 0.02 -14.62
C ARG A 241 8.74 0.79 -14.17
N LEU A 242 8.84 1.48 -13.02
CA LEU A 242 7.72 2.21 -12.41
C LEU A 242 7.51 3.62 -12.98
N GLN A 243 8.57 4.32 -13.36
CA GLN A 243 8.47 5.72 -13.81
C GLN A 243 7.44 5.94 -14.95
N PRO A 244 7.41 5.15 -16.04
CA PRO A 244 6.46 5.38 -17.13
C PRO A 244 4.99 5.22 -16.72
N LEU A 245 4.73 4.42 -15.67
CA LEU A 245 3.38 4.22 -15.14
C LEU A 245 2.91 5.46 -14.37
N GLU A 246 3.80 6.07 -13.60
CA GLU A 246 3.53 7.30 -12.84
C GLU A 246 3.38 8.53 -13.74
N ASP A 247 4.17 8.60 -14.81
CA ASP A 247 4.05 9.67 -15.80
C ASP A 247 2.68 9.62 -16.50
N ARG A 248 2.10 8.43 -16.70
CA ARG A 248 0.75 8.27 -17.27
C ARG A 248 -0.35 8.76 -16.33
N ILE A 249 -0.26 8.41 -15.05
CA ILE A 249 -1.22 8.83 -14.02
C ILE A 249 -1.20 10.36 -13.88
N SER A 250 -0.02 10.97 -13.89
CA SER A 250 0.14 12.43 -13.78
C SER A 250 -0.49 13.22 -14.93
N VAL A 251 -0.60 12.61 -16.12
CA VAL A 251 -1.23 13.23 -17.31
C VAL A 251 -2.76 13.06 -17.28
N GLU A 252 -3.29 12.00 -16.69
CA GLU A 252 -4.74 11.76 -16.61
C GLU A 252 -5.43 12.59 -15.51
N VAL A 253 -4.68 13.06 -14.50
CA VAL A 253 -5.21 13.87 -13.36
C VAL A 253 -5.19 15.39 -13.65
N VAL A 254 -5.14 15.83 -14.91
CA VAL A 254 -5.37 17.25 -15.24
C VAL A 254 -6.81 17.61 -14.84
N PRO A 255 -7.03 18.64 -14.00
CA PRO A 255 -8.36 18.97 -13.53
C PRO A 255 -9.22 19.34 -14.73
N ASN A 256 -10.37 18.69 -14.87
CA ASN A 256 -11.46 19.21 -15.69
C ASN A 256 -11.77 20.62 -15.18
N GLY A 257 -11.19 21.61 -15.86
CA GLY A 257 -11.33 23.02 -15.58
C GLY A 257 -12.81 23.35 -15.48
N GLY A 258 -13.16 24.03 -14.38
CA GLY A 258 -14.52 24.39 -14.05
C GLY A 258 -15.28 24.93 -15.24
N CYS A 259 -16.41 24.29 -15.55
CA CYS A 259 -17.49 24.92 -16.27
C CYS A 259 -17.98 26.09 -15.41
N SER A 260 -17.46 27.29 -15.66
CA SER A 260 -18.11 28.51 -15.21
C SER A 260 -19.52 28.52 -15.80
N PRO A 261 -20.58 28.72 -14.99
CA PRO A 261 -21.91 28.87 -15.54
C PRO A 261 -21.96 30.14 -16.41
N PRO A 262 -22.74 30.16 -17.50
CA PRO A 262 -22.92 31.35 -18.31
C PRO A 262 -23.56 32.44 -17.45
N ALA A 263 -22.92 33.60 -17.39
CA ALA A 263 -23.55 34.80 -16.86
C ALA A 263 -24.80 35.09 -17.70
N GLY A 264 -25.97 35.00 -17.05
CA GLY A 264 -27.25 35.37 -17.64
C GLY A 264 -27.37 36.87 -17.90
N PRO A 265 -28.37 37.27 -18.71
CA PRO A 265 -28.43 38.53 -19.46
C PRO A 265 -28.60 39.79 -18.59
#